data_AF-A0A2X3JCW0-F1
#
_entry.id   AF-A0A2X3JCW0-F1
#
_cell.length_a   1.000
_cell.length_b   1.000
_cell.length_c   1.000
_cell.angle_alpha   90.00
_cell.angle_beta   90.00
_cell.angle_gamma   90.00
#
_symmetry.space_group_name_H-M   'P 1'
#
loop_
_entity.id
_entity.type
_entity.pdbx_description
1 polymer ?
#
loop_
_entity_poly.entity_id
_entity_poly.type
_entity_poly.pdbx_seq_one_letter_code
_entity_poly.pdbx_strand_id
1 'polypeptide(L)'
;MNFSHGSPEDHQLRADKVREIAAKLGRHVAILGDLQGPKIRVSTFKEGKVFLNLGDKFLLDANLGKGEGDKEKVGIDYKGLPADVVPGDILLLDDGRVQLKVLEVQGLKVFTEVTVGGPLSNNKGINKLAAACQPRR
;
A
#
# COMPACT_ATOMS: atom_id res chain seq x y z
N MET A 1 -19.59 -6.07 -3.78
CA MET A 1 -18.74 -6.79 -4.74
C MET A 1 -17.34 -6.25 -4.63
N ASN A 2 -16.41 -7.10 -4.21
CA ASN A 2 -15.02 -6.71 -4.12
C ASN A 2 -14.34 -7.01 -5.46
N PHE A 3 -13.93 -5.97 -6.19
CA PHE A 3 -13.25 -6.11 -7.49
C PHE A 3 -11.81 -6.61 -7.38
N SER A 4 -11.34 -6.88 -6.16
CA SER A 4 -10.02 -7.46 -5.91
C SER A 4 -9.89 -8.92 -6.37
N HIS A 5 -11.01 -9.64 -6.52
CA HIS A 5 -11.03 -11.06 -6.82
C HIS A 5 -12.24 -11.42 -7.69
N GLY A 6 -12.00 -12.17 -8.77
CA GLY A 6 -13.01 -12.62 -9.72
C GLY A 6 -12.87 -11.93 -11.08
N SER A 7 -13.38 -12.58 -12.13
CA SER A 7 -13.47 -11.93 -13.44
C SER A 7 -14.64 -10.93 -13.47
N PRO A 8 -14.63 -9.97 -14.41
CA PRO A 8 -15.79 -9.10 -14.64
C PRO A 8 -17.09 -9.88 -14.88
N GLU A 9 -16.99 -11.06 -15.50
CA GLU A 9 -18.12 -11.95 -15.78
C GLU A 9 -18.71 -12.53 -14.49
N ASP A 10 -17.88 -12.95 -13.53
CA ASP A 10 -18.33 -13.42 -12.21
C ASP A 10 -19.10 -12.33 -11.45
N HIS A 11 -18.64 -11.08 -11.58
CA HIS A 11 -19.30 -9.95 -10.96
C HIS A 11 -20.67 -9.64 -11.61
N GLN A 12 -20.78 -9.71 -12.93
CA GLN A 12 -22.07 -9.56 -13.60
C GLN A 12 -23.06 -10.64 -13.17
N LEU A 13 -22.64 -11.91 -13.20
CA LEU A 13 -23.51 -13.05 -12.92
C LEU A 13 -24.03 -13.04 -11.46
N ARG A 14 -23.21 -12.57 -10.51
CA ARG A 14 -23.63 -12.36 -9.12
C ARG A 14 -24.58 -11.17 -8.97
N ALA A 15 -24.43 -10.12 -9.78
CA ALA A 15 -25.26 -8.91 -9.68
C ALA A 15 -26.67 -9.22 -10.18
N ASP A 16 -26.76 -9.97 -11.27
CA ASP A 16 -28.03 -10.42 -11.84
C ASP A 16 -28.79 -11.34 -10.88
N LYS A 17 -28.11 -12.32 -10.28
CA LYS A 17 -28.72 -13.21 -9.26
C LYS A 17 -29.24 -12.44 -8.05
N VAL A 18 -28.49 -11.46 -7.54
CA VAL A 18 -28.93 -10.65 -6.39
C VAL A 18 -30.17 -9.83 -6.75
N ARG A 19 -30.22 -9.26 -7.97
CA ARG A 19 -31.39 -8.51 -8.45
C ARG A 19 -32.62 -9.40 -8.63
N GLU A 20 -32.45 -10.60 -9.20
CA GLU A 20 -33.54 -11.57 -9.37
C GLU A 20 -34.14 -11.99 -8.02
N ILE A 21 -33.29 -12.33 -7.05
CA ILE A 21 -33.72 -12.73 -5.70
C ILE A 21 -34.39 -11.55 -4.96
N ALA A 22 -33.83 -10.35 -5.09
CA ALA A 22 -34.39 -9.14 -4.50
C ALA A 22 -35.79 -8.83 -5.03
N ALA A 23 -35.99 -8.98 -6.35
CA ALA A 23 -37.30 -8.82 -6.99
C ALA A 23 -38.30 -9.89 -6.52
N LYS A 24 -37.88 -11.16 -6.42
CA LYS A 24 -38.72 -12.27 -5.93
C LYS A 24 -39.20 -12.07 -4.49
N LEU A 25 -38.38 -11.46 -3.64
CA LEU A 25 -38.68 -11.21 -2.23
C LEU A 25 -39.29 -9.83 -1.96
N GLY A 26 -39.47 -8.98 -2.99
CA GLY A 26 -39.96 -7.61 -2.83
C GLY A 26 -39.07 -6.73 -1.95
N ARG A 27 -37.75 -6.99 -1.95
CA ARG A 27 -36.78 -6.26 -1.12
C ARG A 27 -35.87 -5.39 -2.00
N HIS A 28 -35.54 -4.20 -1.52
CA HIS A 28 -34.51 -3.37 -2.15
C HIS A 28 -33.14 -3.74 -1.57
N VAL A 29 -32.28 -4.32 -2.41
CA VAL A 29 -30.90 -4.69 -2.05
C VAL A 29 -29.94 -3.84 -2.87
N ALA A 30 -29.13 -3.03 -2.19
CA ALA A 30 -28.08 -2.25 -2.83
C ALA A 30 -26.87 -3.14 -3.15
N ILE A 31 -26.29 -2.98 -4.35
CA ILE A 31 -25.03 -3.62 -4.72
C ILE A 31 -23.94 -2.55 -4.63
N LEU A 32 -23.07 -2.66 -3.62
CA LEU A 32 -21.91 -1.78 -3.48
C LEU A 32 -20.71 -2.40 -4.21
N GLY A 33 -20.18 -1.69 -5.21
CA GLY A 33 -18.92 -2.03 -5.85
C GLY A 33 -17.76 -1.40 -5.08
N ASP A 34 -16.88 -2.22 -4.54
CA ASP A 34 -15.69 -1.76 -3.82
C ASP A 34 -14.52 -1.75 -4.82
N LEU A 35 -14.15 -0.55 -5.26
CA LEU A 35 -12.99 -0.32 -6.10
C LEU A 35 -11.74 -0.43 -5.23
N GLN A 36 -10.86 -1.36 -5.61
CA GLN A 36 -9.57 -1.50 -4.98
C GLN A 36 -8.79 -0.19 -5.13
N GLY A 37 -8.56 0.52 -4.01
CA GLY A 37 -7.75 1.73 -3.99
C GLY A 37 -6.32 1.48 -4.47
N PRO A 38 -5.53 2.54 -4.73
CA PRO A 38 -4.15 2.40 -5.19
C PRO A 38 -3.35 1.58 -4.19
N LYS A 39 -3.09 0.31 -4.51
CA LYS A 39 -2.27 -0.58 -3.70
C LYS A 39 -0.82 -0.19 -3.90
N ILE A 40 -0.30 0.65 -3.01
CA ILE A 40 1.11 1.05 -3.03
C ILE A 40 1.96 -0.15 -2.60
N ARG A 41 2.96 -0.49 -3.40
CA ARG A 41 3.88 -1.59 -3.15
C ARG A 41 5.33 -1.17 -3.35
N VAL A 42 6.23 -1.76 -2.57
CA VAL A 42 7.65 -1.77 -2.88
C VAL A 42 7.92 -2.70 -4.06
N SER A 43 8.95 -2.37 -4.82
CA SER A 43 9.40 -3.15 -5.96
C SER A 43 10.13 -4.44 -5.52
N THR A 44 11.08 -4.90 -6.32
CA THR A 44 11.90 -6.09 -6.02
C THR A 44 13.32 -5.71 -5.58
N PHE A 45 13.83 -6.46 -4.61
CA PHE A 45 15.21 -6.40 -4.12
C PHE A 45 16.11 -7.35 -4.92
N LYS A 46 17.41 -7.04 -5.01
CA LYS A 46 18.42 -7.92 -5.64
C LYS A 46 18.46 -9.32 -5.04
N GLU A 47 18.47 -9.40 -3.71
CA GLU A 47 18.55 -10.66 -2.94
C GLU A 47 17.16 -11.23 -2.56
N GLY A 48 16.08 -10.59 -3.02
CA GLY A 48 14.70 -10.98 -2.74
C GLY A 48 14.19 -10.68 -1.31
N LYS A 49 15.09 -10.48 -0.36
CA LYS A 49 14.81 -9.99 1.00
C LYS A 49 15.94 -9.11 1.49
N VAL A 50 15.60 -8.11 2.29
CA VAL A 50 16.54 -7.27 3.02
C VAL A 50 16.16 -7.25 4.49
N PHE A 51 17.13 -6.99 5.35
CA PHE A 51 16.90 -6.82 6.78
C PHE A 51 17.27 -5.39 7.15
N LEU A 52 16.31 -4.68 7.72
CA LEU A 52 16.45 -3.29 8.14
C LEU A 52 16.57 -3.25 9.65
N ASN A 53 17.56 -2.53 10.18
CA ASN A 53 17.73 -2.33 11.61
C ASN A 53 17.14 -0.98 12.02
N LEU A 54 16.82 -0.86 13.32
CA LEU A 54 16.33 0.39 13.90
C LEU A 54 17.40 1.49 13.78
N GLY A 55 17.02 2.64 13.24
CA GLY A 55 17.89 3.79 12.96
C GLY A 55 18.56 3.76 11.58
N ASP A 56 18.40 2.69 10.79
CA ASP A 56 18.95 2.65 9.44
C ASP A 56 18.25 3.67 8.53
N LYS A 57 19.02 4.30 7.63
CA LYS A 57 18.48 5.21 6.62
C LYS A 57 18.00 4.42 5.42
N PHE A 58 16.77 4.68 4.99
CA PHE A 58 16.14 3.97 3.89
C PHE A 58 15.52 4.95 2.89
N LEU A 59 15.81 4.76 1.61
CA LEU A 59 15.41 5.64 0.51
C LEU A 59 14.34 4.95 -0.34
N LEU A 60 13.19 5.60 -0.50
CA LEU A 60 12.19 5.18 -1.47
C LEU A 60 12.35 6.01 -2.74
N ASP A 61 12.65 5.37 -3.86
CA ASP A 61 12.85 6.05 -5.15
C ASP A 61 11.82 5.56 -6.18
N ALA A 62 11.00 6.47 -6.68
CA ALA A 62 9.96 6.16 -7.68
C ALA A 62 10.50 5.86 -9.09
N ASN A 63 11.77 6.18 -9.36
CA ASN A 63 12.41 5.91 -10.65
C ASN A 63 13.29 4.66 -10.64
N LEU A 64 13.53 4.05 -9.48
CA LEU A 64 14.38 2.87 -9.39
C LEU A 64 13.74 1.69 -10.13
N GLY A 65 14.53 1.05 -10.99
CA GLY A 65 14.12 -0.13 -11.73
C GLY A 65 13.86 -1.34 -10.82
N LYS A 66 13.02 -2.25 -11.30
CA LYS A 66 12.75 -3.53 -10.62
C LYS A 66 14.06 -4.30 -10.45
N GLY A 67 14.34 -4.76 -9.23
CA GLY A 67 15.48 -5.63 -8.94
C GLY A 67 16.75 -4.88 -8.58
N GLU A 68 16.71 -3.56 -8.43
CA GLU A 68 17.85 -2.76 -7.96
C GLU A 68 17.76 -2.38 -6.48
N GLY A 69 16.71 -2.82 -5.79
CA GLY A 69 16.54 -2.54 -4.36
C GLY A 69 17.59 -3.26 -3.50
N ASP A 70 18.08 -2.54 -2.49
CA ASP A 70 19.04 -2.98 -1.49
C ASP A 70 18.60 -2.54 -0.08
N LYS A 71 19.52 -2.58 0.90
CA LYS A 71 19.24 -2.18 2.29
C LYS A 71 19.13 -0.67 2.49
N GLU A 72 19.58 0.12 1.53
CA GLU A 72 19.60 1.59 1.62
C GLU A 72 18.52 2.22 0.75
N LYS A 73 18.09 1.55 -0.33
CA LYS A 73 17.11 2.07 -1.28
C LYS A 73 16.21 0.97 -1.86
N VAL A 74 14.96 1.32 -2.15
CA VAL A 74 14.05 0.46 -2.91
C VAL A 74 13.17 1.27 -3.86
N GLY A 75 12.82 0.63 -4.98
CA GLY A 75 11.83 1.14 -5.91
C GLY A 75 10.42 1.10 -5.32
N ILE A 76 9.57 2.03 -5.74
CA ILE A 76 8.14 2.01 -5.44
C ILE A 76 7.33 1.98 -6.74
N ASP A 77 6.25 1.19 -6.78
CA ASP A 77 5.39 1.11 -7.96
C ASP A 77 4.51 2.36 -8.11
N TYR A 78 4.25 3.07 -7.01
CA TYR A 78 3.41 4.26 -7.00
C TYR A 78 4.25 5.54 -7.04
N LYS A 79 4.33 6.14 -8.23
CA LYS A 79 5.11 7.36 -8.47
C LYS A 79 4.57 8.61 -7.77
N GLY A 80 3.32 8.58 -7.30
CA GLY A 80 2.70 9.67 -6.54
C GLY A 80 3.08 9.69 -5.06
N LEU A 81 3.72 8.63 -4.54
CA LEU A 81 4.03 8.53 -3.10
C LEU A 81 4.82 9.73 -2.57
N PRO A 82 5.87 10.24 -3.25
CA PRO A 82 6.63 11.38 -2.74
C PRO A 82 5.78 12.65 -2.61
N ALA A 83 4.73 12.82 -3.41
CA ALA A 83 3.82 13.96 -3.31
C ALA A 83 2.78 13.80 -2.18
N ASP A 84 2.48 12.56 -1.79
CA ASP A 84 1.48 12.23 -0.77
C ASP A 84 2.05 12.17 0.66
N VAL A 85 3.38 12.17 0.80
CA VAL A 85 4.07 12.05 2.08
C VAL A 85 4.77 13.35 2.45
N VAL A 86 4.76 13.68 3.73
CA VAL A 86 5.44 14.85 4.30
C VAL A 86 6.46 14.41 5.36
N PRO A 87 7.51 15.21 5.60
CA PRO A 87 8.42 15.00 6.72
C PRO A 87 7.66 14.79 8.04
N GLY A 88 8.00 13.71 8.75
CA GLY A 88 7.34 13.30 9.99
C GLY A 88 6.29 12.21 9.83
N ASP A 89 5.82 11.92 8.61
CA ASP A 89 4.90 10.82 8.35
C ASP A 89 5.55 9.45 8.65
N ILE A 90 4.71 8.49 9.06
CA ILE A 90 5.13 7.11 9.29
C ILE A 90 4.55 6.22 8.19
N LEU A 91 5.43 5.50 7.50
CA LEU A 91 5.09 4.50 6.51
C LEU A 91 5.25 3.12 7.14
N LEU A 92 4.20 2.31 7.00
CA LEU A 92 4.10 0.95 7.50
C LEU A 92 4.32 0.00 6.33
N LEU A 93 5.28 -0.91 6.47
CA LEU A 93 5.58 -1.93 5.49
C LEU A 93 5.27 -3.31 6.08
N ASP A 94 4.83 -4.24 5.22
CA ASP A 94 4.45 -5.60 5.60
C ASP A 94 3.49 -5.63 6.80
N ASP A 95 2.35 -4.92 6.64
CA ASP A 95 1.31 -4.76 7.67
C ASP A 95 1.80 -4.17 9.00
N GLY A 96 2.86 -3.36 8.96
CA GLY A 96 3.43 -2.66 10.11
C GLY A 96 4.54 -3.41 10.84
N ARG A 97 5.01 -4.54 10.29
CA ARG A 97 6.21 -5.23 10.80
C ARG A 97 7.47 -4.37 10.70
N VAL A 98 7.55 -3.56 9.65
CA VAL A 98 8.61 -2.57 9.47
C VAL A 98 7.97 -1.20 9.42
N GLN A 99 8.59 -0.23 10.09
CA GLN A 99 8.12 1.15 10.09
C GLN A 99 9.24 2.07 9.68
N LEU A 100 8.90 3.01 8.80
CA LEU A 100 9.80 4.02 8.29
C LEU A 100 9.21 5.39 8.61
N LYS A 101 10.01 6.28 9.16
CA LYS A 101 9.65 7.68 9.37
C LYS A 101 10.25 8.52 8.26
N VAL A 102 9.42 9.31 7.59
CA VAL A 102 9.87 10.22 6.53
C VAL A 102 10.67 11.36 7.16
N LEU A 103 11.91 11.54 6.72
CA LEU A 103 12.79 12.63 7.13
C LEU A 103 12.64 13.81 6.18
N GLU A 104 12.78 13.55 4.88
CA GLU A 104 12.70 14.57 3.83
C GLU A 104 12.25 13.95 2.50
N VAL A 105 11.69 14.79 1.63
CA VAL A 105 11.31 14.41 0.28
C VAL A 105 12.03 15.33 -0.70
N GLN A 106 12.80 14.75 -1.63
CA GLN A 106 13.50 15.46 -2.68
C GLN A 106 13.02 14.95 -4.05
N GLY A 107 12.04 15.64 -4.63
CA GLY A 107 11.45 15.26 -5.92
C GLY A 107 10.80 13.87 -5.85
N LEU A 108 11.43 12.87 -6.49
CA LEU A 108 10.94 11.49 -6.54
C LEU A 108 11.62 10.54 -5.53
N LYS A 109 12.47 11.11 -4.67
CA LYS A 109 13.21 10.38 -3.63
C LYS A 109 12.67 10.76 -2.26
N VAL A 110 12.27 9.77 -1.47
CA VAL A 110 11.80 9.96 -0.10
C VAL A 110 12.84 9.36 0.83
N PHE A 111 13.48 10.22 1.61
CA PHE A 111 14.43 9.81 2.63
C PHE A 111 13.66 9.47 3.89
N THR A 112 13.89 8.27 4.40
CA THR A 112 13.23 7.75 5.58
C THR A 112 14.26 7.17 6.55
N GLU A 113 13.86 7.05 7.81
CA GLU A 113 14.60 6.41 8.88
C GLU A 113 13.77 5.25 9.43
N VAL A 114 14.40 4.10 9.63
CA VAL A 114 13.74 2.91 10.15
C VAL A 114 13.48 3.10 11.64
N THR A 115 12.20 3.23 12.02
CA THR A 115 11.80 3.30 13.44
C THR A 115 11.57 1.92 14.03
N VAL A 116 11.15 0.96 13.21
CA VAL A 116 10.98 -0.43 13.59
C VAL A 116 11.63 -1.31 12.53
N GLY A 117 12.72 -1.97 12.91
CA GLY A 117 13.47 -2.87 12.04
C GLY A 117 12.81 -4.24 11.88
N GLY A 118 13.14 -4.92 10.78
CA GLY A 118 12.63 -6.24 10.46
C GLY A 118 13.00 -6.70 9.04
N PRO A 119 12.61 -7.93 8.68
CA PRO A 119 12.78 -8.45 7.34
C PRO A 119 11.76 -7.82 6.39
N LEU A 120 12.23 -7.30 5.26
CA LEU A 120 11.41 -6.78 4.17
C LEU A 120 11.66 -7.62 2.92
N SER A 121 10.60 -8.03 2.22
CA SER A 121 10.71 -8.83 0.99
C SER A 121 10.01 -8.16 -0.19
N ASN A 122 10.05 -8.80 -1.35
CA ASN A 122 9.52 -8.27 -2.61
C ASN A 122 8.00 -8.02 -2.59
N ASN A 123 7.54 -7.01 -3.34
CA ASN A 123 6.12 -6.71 -3.57
C ASN A 123 5.29 -6.45 -2.29
N LYS A 124 5.95 -5.98 -1.22
CA LYS A 124 5.29 -5.68 0.05
C LYS A 124 4.45 -4.41 -0.05
N GLY A 125 3.28 -4.44 0.59
CA GLY A 125 2.40 -3.28 0.67
C GLY A 125 3.02 -2.19 1.53
N ILE A 126 2.86 -0.94 1.10
CA ILE A 126 3.16 0.25 1.89
C ILE A 126 1.84 0.89 2.28
N ASN A 127 1.67 1.16 3.56
CA ASN A 127 0.53 1.92 4.07
C ASN A 127 1.06 3.16 4.77
N LYS A 128 0.50 4.32 4.45
CA LYS A 128 0.74 5.52 5.25
C LYS A 128 -0.06 5.39 6.54
N LEU A 129 0.60 5.53 7.69
CA LEU A 129 -0.11 5.68 8.96
C LEU A 129 -0.79 7.05 8.93
N ALA A 130 -2.05 7.07 8.49
CA ALA A 130 -2.89 8.24 8.66
C ALA A 130 -2.99 8.51 10.16
N ALA A 131 -2.66 9.73 10.58
CA ALA A 131 -2.79 10.14 11.97
C ALA A 131 -4.17 9.72 12.46
N ALA A 132 -4.19 8.83 13.45
CA ALA A 132 -5.40 8.38 14.10
C ALA A 132 -6.24 9.60 14.41
N CYS A 133 -7.55 9.53 14.13
CA CYS A 133 -8.55 10.46 14.64
C CYS A 133 -8.16 10.81 16.08
N GLN A 134 -7.56 11.99 16.29
CA GLN A 134 -7.42 12.52 17.62
C GLN A 134 -8.85 12.71 18.11
N PRO A 135 -9.24 12.14 19.26
CA PRO A 135 -10.51 12.50 19.85
C PRO A 135 -10.47 14.01 20.04
N ARG A 136 -11.31 14.74 19.29
CA ARG A 136 -11.58 16.15 19.58
C ARG A 136 -12.04 16.18 21.04
N ARG A 137 -11.21 16.77 21.91
CA ARG A 137 -11.59 17.12 23.27
C ARG A 137 -12.63 18.23 23.23
#